data_AF-A0A0J1BKS6-F1
#
_entry.id   AF-A0A0J1BKS6-F1
#
_cell.length_a   1.000
_cell.length_b   1.000
_cell.length_c   1.000
_cell.angle_alpha   90.00
_cell.angle_beta   90.00
_cell.angle_gamma   90.00
#
_symmetry.space_group_name_H-M   'P 1'
#
loop_
_entity.id
_entity.type
_entity.pdbx_description
1 polymer ?
#
loop_
_entity_poly.entity_id
_entity_poly.type
_entity_poly.pdbx_seq_one_letter_code
_entity_poly.pdbx_strand_id
1 'polypeptide(L)'
;MNRFDEENVLDRLKRMTRIARQNGFEIRGEPLEGAGSTWCEIRGKRVLFLDLTQTAAEQALAIAEILEMTRMIRPNTPAEAPVAVKQAA
;
A
#
# COMPACT_ATOMS: atom_id res chain seq x y z
N MET A 1 16.16 -25.21 -11.61
CA MET A 1 14.86 -24.97 -12.29
C MET A 1 14.21 -23.75 -11.66
N ASN A 2 14.01 -22.68 -12.43
CA ASN A 2 13.45 -21.41 -11.97
C ASN A 2 11.99 -21.59 -11.51
N ARG A 3 11.72 -21.25 -10.24
CA ARG A 3 10.38 -21.30 -9.64
C ARG A 3 9.59 -19.99 -9.86
N PHE A 4 10.03 -19.16 -10.81
CA PHE A 4 9.58 -17.78 -11.00
C PHE A 4 8.74 -17.57 -12.28
N ASP A 5 8.61 -18.59 -13.15
CA ASP A 5 8.04 -18.44 -14.50
C ASP A 5 6.51 -18.59 -14.60
N GLU A 6 5.80 -18.90 -13.51
CA GLU A 6 4.32 -19.09 -13.53
C GLU A 6 3.54 -18.14 -12.60
N GLU A 7 4.13 -17.03 -12.17
CA GLU A 7 3.33 -16.05 -11.42
C GLU A 7 2.32 -15.35 -12.35
N ASN A 8 1.05 -15.68 -12.20
CA ASN A 8 -0.01 -14.99 -12.91
C ASN A 8 -0.21 -13.55 -12.35
N VAL A 9 -0.90 -12.73 -13.13
CA VAL A 9 -1.12 -11.31 -12.81
C VAL A 9 -1.86 -11.09 -11.48
N LEU A 10 -2.77 -11.99 -11.10
CA LEU A 10 -3.51 -11.88 -9.85
C LEU A 10 -2.62 -12.19 -8.64
N ASP A 11 -1.74 -13.18 -8.77
CA ASP A 11 -0.78 -13.52 -7.71
C ASP A 11 0.28 -12.43 -7.57
N ARG A 12 0.70 -11.82 -8.68
CA ARG A 12 1.52 -10.61 -8.67
C ARG A 12 0.81 -9.47 -7.93
N LEU A 13 -0.45 -9.17 -8.26
CA LEU A 13 -1.22 -8.12 -7.59
C LEU A 13 -1.38 -8.39 -6.08
N LYS A 14 -1.70 -9.62 -5.69
CA LYS A 14 -1.77 -10.04 -4.27
C LYS A 14 -0.43 -9.83 -3.58
N ARG A 15 0.68 -10.23 -4.21
CA ARG A 15 2.03 -10.05 -3.67
C ARG A 15 2.35 -8.57 -3.50
N MET A 16 2.09 -7.75 -4.50
CA MET A 16 2.37 -6.30 -4.44
C MET A 16 1.53 -5.61 -3.35
N THR A 17 0.25 -5.94 -3.27
CA THR A 17 -0.66 -5.49 -2.20
C THR A 17 -0.12 -5.86 -0.81
N ARG A 18 0.39 -7.08 -0.65
CA ARG A 18 1.01 -7.54 0.61
C ARG A 18 2.26 -6.74 0.93
N ILE A 19 3.15 -6.51 -0.04
CA ILE A 19 4.39 -5.74 0.16
C ILE A 19 4.05 -4.29 0.53
N ALA A 20 3.08 -3.65 -0.14
CA ALA A 20 2.65 -2.30 0.21
C ALA A 20 2.13 -2.19 1.65
N ARG A 21 1.31 -3.16 2.09
CA ARG A 21 0.89 -3.24 3.51
C ARG A 21 2.06 -3.39 4.48
N GLN A 22 3.06 -4.20 4.14
CA GLN A 22 4.28 -4.36 4.93
C GLN A 22 5.12 -3.07 4.99
N ASN A 23 4.96 -2.16 4.02
CA ASN A 23 5.59 -0.84 3.98
C ASN A 23 4.72 0.26 4.62
N GLY A 24 3.67 -0.12 5.36
CA GLY A 24 2.85 0.81 6.15
C GLY A 24 1.73 1.49 5.37
N PHE A 25 1.39 1.01 4.16
CA PHE A 25 0.21 1.49 3.45
C PHE A 25 -1.07 0.80 3.91
N GLU A 26 -2.09 1.59 4.19
CA GLU A 26 -3.48 1.17 4.10
C GLU A 26 -3.89 1.19 2.62
N ILE A 27 -4.49 0.12 2.11
CA ILE A 27 -4.90 0.02 0.70
C ILE A 27 -6.42 0.15 0.61
N ARG A 28 -6.89 1.11 -0.18
CA ARG A 28 -8.30 1.35 -0.46
C ARG A 28 -8.56 1.22 -1.95
N GLY A 29 -9.46 0.32 -2.33
CA GLY A 29 -9.93 0.23 -3.72
C GLY A 29 -10.99 1.30 -3.97
N GLU A 30 -10.78 2.13 -4.98
CA GLU A 30 -11.73 3.18 -5.39
C GLU A 30 -11.88 3.14 -6.93
N PRO A 31 -13.08 3.39 -7.48
CA PRO A 31 -13.23 3.56 -8.91
C PRO A 31 -12.75 4.96 -9.32
N LEU A 32 -11.48 5.08 -9.72
CA LEU A 32 -10.88 6.38 -10.07
C LEU A 32 -11.03 6.71 -11.56
N GLU A 33 -11.95 6.04 -12.26
CA GLU A 33 -12.31 6.29 -13.66
C GLU A 33 -11.12 6.31 -14.63
N GLY A 34 -10.08 5.50 -14.36
CA GLY A 34 -8.88 5.42 -15.17
C GLY A 34 -7.84 6.51 -14.89
N ALA A 35 -8.06 7.36 -13.89
CA ALA A 35 -7.07 8.35 -13.46
C ALA A 35 -5.78 7.71 -12.92
N GLY A 36 -5.84 6.43 -12.55
CA GLY A 36 -4.71 5.66 -12.08
C GLY A 36 -4.58 5.63 -10.57
N SER A 37 -3.86 4.62 -10.08
CA SER A 37 -3.64 4.43 -8.64
C SER A 37 -2.65 5.47 -8.11
N THR A 38 -2.89 5.96 -6.90
CA THR A 38 -2.08 7.01 -6.26
C THR A 38 -1.96 6.77 -4.76
N TRP A 39 -1.21 7.62 -4.06
CA TRP A 39 -1.12 7.57 -2.62
C TRP A 39 -1.06 8.97 -2.01
N CYS A 40 -1.45 9.06 -0.73
CA CYS A 40 -1.22 10.26 0.07
C CYS A 40 -1.02 9.91 1.55
N GLU A 41 -0.61 10.91 2.34
CA GLU A 41 -0.59 10.82 3.80
C GLU A 41 -1.81 11.53 4.38
N ILE A 42 -2.67 10.80 5.08
CA ILE A 42 -3.84 11.32 5.77
C ILE A 42 -3.62 11.15 7.27
N ARG A 43 -3.44 12.27 7.99
CA ARG A 43 -3.21 12.26 9.45
C ARG A 43 -2.06 11.33 9.87
N GLY A 44 -0.92 11.40 9.16
CA GLY A 44 0.25 10.56 9.43
C GLY A 44 0.15 9.12 8.90
N LYS A 45 -0.96 8.73 8.28
CA LYS A 45 -1.14 7.39 7.71
C LYS A 45 -0.99 7.43 6.21
N ARG A 46 -0.18 6.52 5.66
CA ARG A 46 -0.06 6.34 4.21
C ARG A 46 -1.25 5.54 3.70
N VAL A 47 -1.99 6.13 2.78
CA VAL A 47 -3.13 5.50 2.11
C VAL A 47 -2.80 5.38 0.63
N LEU A 48 -2.86 4.16 0.11
CA LEU A 48 -2.76 3.86 -1.32
C LEU A 48 -4.17 3.65 -1.86
N PHE A 49 -4.56 4.49 -2.80
CA PHE A 49 -5.82 4.39 -3.54
C PHE A 49 -5.58 3.58 -4.81
N LEU A 50 -6.11 2.37 -4.83
CA LEU A 50 -6.01 1.44 -5.94
C LEU A 50 -7.19 1.66 -6.89
N ASP A 51 -6.92 2.00 -8.14
CA ASP A 51 -7.96 2.21 -9.14
C ASP A 51 -8.56 0.86 -9.58
N LEU A 52 -9.80 0.60 -9.17
CA LEU A 52 -10.51 -0.64 -9.48
C LEU A 52 -10.98 -0.71 -10.93
N THR A 53 -10.93 0.39 -11.67
CA THR A 53 -11.28 0.41 -13.10
C THR A 53 -10.14 -0.08 -13.99
N GLN A 54 -8.92 -0.16 -13.46
CA GLN A 54 -7.73 -0.66 -14.17
C GLN A 54 -7.61 -2.18 -14.10
N THR A 55 -6.89 -2.76 -15.06
CA THR A 55 -6.55 -4.19 -15.06
C THR A 55 -5.65 -4.55 -13.88
N ALA A 56 -5.63 -5.83 -13.49
CA ALA A 56 -4.74 -6.30 -12.42
C ALA A 56 -3.25 -6.06 -12.72
N ALA A 57 -2.87 -6.03 -14.02
CA ALA A 57 -1.49 -5.73 -14.44
C ALA A 57 -1.13 -4.27 -14.16
N GLU A 58 -2.00 -3.34 -14.55
CA GLU A 58 -1.84 -1.90 -14.31
C GLU A 58 -1.83 -1.60 -12.81
N GLN A 59 -2.75 -2.19 -12.04
CA GLN A 59 -2.79 -2.09 -10.59
C GLN A 59 -1.48 -2.57 -9.94
N ALA A 60 -0.96 -3.72 -10.37
CA ALA A 60 0.29 -4.28 -9.82
C ALA A 60 1.51 -3.40 -10.17
N LEU A 61 1.54 -2.84 -11.38
CA LEU A 61 2.58 -1.91 -11.81
C LEU A 61 2.54 -0.63 -10.97
N ALA A 62 1.37 -0.03 -10.81
CA ALA A 62 1.22 1.21 -10.04
C ALA A 62 1.64 1.03 -8.56
N ILE A 63 1.32 -0.11 -7.93
CA ILE A 63 1.80 -0.40 -6.58
C ILE A 63 3.33 -0.49 -6.54
N ALA A 64 3.97 -1.10 -7.56
CA ALA A 64 5.43 -1.18 -7.63
C ALA A 64 6.08 0.20 -7.74
N GLU A 65 5.52 1.07 -8.59
CA GLU A 65 5.99 2.45 -8.77
C GLU A 65 5.85 3.27 -7.49
N ILE A 66 4.70 3.17 -6.81
CA ILE A 66 4.45 3.85 -5.53
C ILE A 66 5.44 3.39 -4.45
N LEU A 67 5.70 2.09 -4.37
CA LEU A 67 6.68 1.54 -3.42
C LEU A 67 8.10 2.07 -3.69
N GLU A 68 8.50 2.18 -4.96
CA GLU A 68 9.81 2.74 -5.31
C GLU A 68 9.88 4.23 -4.99
N MET A 69 8.86 5.01 -5.35
CA MET A 69 8.76 6.45 -5.04
C MET A 69 8.84 6.72 -3.54
N THR A 70 8.28 5.84 -2.71
CA THR A 70 8.18 6.04 -1.26
C THR A 70 9.28 5.38 -0.45
N ARG A 71 10.22 4.68 -1.10
CA ARG A 71 11.31 3.94 -0.47
C ARG A 71 12.19 4.77 0.47
N MET A 72 12.39 6.05 0.15
CA MET A 72 13.23 6.97 0.96
C MET A 72 12.42 7.80 1.95
N ILE A 73 11.09 7.78 1.88
CA ILE A 73 10.23 8.52 2.79
C ILE A 73 10.18 7.70 4.08
N ARG A 74 10.66 8.24 5.20
CA ARG A 74 10.50 7.59 6.50
C ARG A 74 9.01 7.53 6.84
N PRO A 75 8.46 6.40 7.30
CA PRO A 75 7.10 6.38 7.82
C PRO A 75 7.04 7.38 8.97
N ASN A 76 6.13 8.34 8.86
CA ASN A 76 5.81 9.23 9.95
C ASN A 76 5.08 8.36 10.98
N THR A 77 5.76 7.93 12.04
CA THR A 77 5.12 7.11 13.08
C THR A 77 3.89 7.89 13.58
N PRO A 78 2.68 7.31 13.55
CA PRO A 78 1.54 7.94 14.17
C PRO A 78 1.89 8.22 15.62
N ALA A 79 1.75 9.47 16.07
CA ALA A 79 1.89 9.82 17.48
C ALA A 79 1.07 8.81 18.30
N GLU A 80 1.75 8.10 19.19
CA GLU A 80 1.19 7.05 20.02
C GLU A 80 -0.14 7.51 20.61
N ALA A 81 -1.18 6.68 20.46
CA ALA A 81 -2.36 6.82 21.28
C ALA A 81 -1.90 6.89 22.75
N PRO A 82 -2.40 7.82 23.57
CA PRO A 82 -1.89 7.98 24.93
C PRO A 82 -2.04 6.64 25.65
N VAL A 83 -0.89 6.03 25.98
CA VAL A 83 -0.84 4.88 26.87
C VAL A 83 -1.45 5.36 28.18
N ALA A 84 -2.65 4.87 28.48
CA ALA A 84 -3.34 5.17 29.72
C ALA A 84 -2.43 4.82 30.89
N VAL A 85 -1.88 5.85 31.53
CA VAL A 85 -1.18 5.73 32.81
C VAL A 85 -2.22 5.25 33.81
N LYS A 86 -2.21 3.95 34.12
CA LYS A 86 -2.94 3.45 35.30
C LYS A 86 -2.25 4.04 36.52
N GLN A 87 -2.86 5.08 37.10
CA GLN A 87 -2.50 5.56 38.41
C GLN A 87 -2.73 4.44 39.43
N ALA A 88 -1.71 4.18 40.23
CA ALA A 88 -1.78 3.29 41.38
C ALA A 88 -2.74 3.88 42.43
N ALA A 89 -3.55 3.01 43.02
CA ALA A 89 -4.27 3.24 44.27
C ALA A 89 -3.93 2.08 45.22
#